data_AF-A0A645CSA9-F1
#
_entry.id   AF-A0A645CSA9-F1
#
_cell.length_a   1.000
_cell.length_b   1.000
_cell.length_c   1.000
_cell.angle_alpha   90.00
_cell.angle_beta   90.00
_cell.angle_gamma   90.00
#
_symmetry.space_group_name_H-M   'P 1'
#
loop_
_entity.id
_entity.type
_entity.pdbx_description
1 polymer ?
#
loop_
_entity_poly.entity_id
_entity_poly.type
_entity_poly.pdbx_seq_one_letter_code
_entity_poly.pdbx_strand_id
1 'polypeptide(L)'
;MNRESNKRFFAALFCICFVIFSLLTTAFIITHADHDCVGHDCTVCAQIHTSANLLKQLGTAIACAAFALAFAGLFAASNIFPSVILHIAFTTPVTLKVRMDN
;
A
#
# COMPACT_ATOMS: atom_id res chain seq x y z
N MET A 1 -14.24 -25.57 -2.51
CA MET A 1 -12.79 -25.46 -2.78
C MET A 1 -12.22 -24.35 -1.89
N ASN A 2 -11.43 -24.70 -0.88
CA ASN A 2 -11.18 -23.91 0.33
C ASN A 2 -10.39 -22.61 0.09
N ARG A 3 -10.99 -21.44 0.34
CA ARG A 3 -10.34 -20.12 0.27
C ARG A 3 -9.11 -19.98 1.19
N GLU A 4 -9.08 -20.68 2.31
CA GLU A 4 -7.96 -20.67 3.27
C GLU A 4 -6.72 -21.39 2.74
N SER A 5 -6.89 -22.51 2.01
CA SER A 5 -5.80 -23.27 1.40
C SER A 5 -5.10 -22.47 0.30
N ASN A 6 -5.87 -21.70 -0.48
CA ASN A 6 -5.32 -20.86 -1.55
C ASN A 6 -4.45 -19.73 -1.00
N LYS A 7 -4.84 -19.07 0.10
CA LYS A 7 -4.03 -18.01 0.73
C LYS A 7 -2.69 -18.54 1.21
N ARG A 8 -2.69 -19.72 1.87
CA ARG A 8 -1.46 -20.38 2.34
C ARG A 8 -0.58 -20.81 1.16
N PHE A 9 -1.18 -21.26 0.07
CA PHE A 9 -0.47 -21.58 -1.16
C PHE A 9 0.19 -20.34 -1.79
N PHE A 10 -0.53 -19.23 -1.92
CA PHE A 10 0.03 -17.97 -2.43
C PHE A 10 1.13 -17.41 -1.51
N ALA A 11 0.93 -17.48 -0.19
CA ALA A 11 1.95 -17.05 0.77
C ALA A 11 3.22 -17.92 0.69
N ALA A 12 3.05 -19.24 0.55
CA ALA A 12 4.17 -20.17 0.37
C ALA A 12 4.88 -19.91 -0.96
N LEU A 13 4.14 -19.72 -2.06
CA LEU A 13 4.70 -19.38 -3.37
C LEU A 13 5.50 -18.08 -3.30
N PHE A 14 4.95 -17.04 -2.67
CA PHE A 14 5.65 -15.76 -2.51
C PHE A 14 6.94 -15.89 -1.69
N CYS A 15 6.91 -16.65 -0.58
CA CYS A 15 8.11 -16.93 0.21
C CYS A 15 9.18 -17.66 -0.61
N ILE A 16 8.78 -18.69 -1.37
CA ILE A 16 9.69 -19.46 -2.22
C ILE A 16 10.29 -18.56 -3.31
N CYS A 17 9.48 -17.75 -4.00
CA CYS A 17 9.95 -16.80 -4.99
C CYS A 17 10.94 -15.79 -4.39
N PHE A 18 10.68 -15.27 -3.19
CA PHE A 18 11.57 -14.34 -2.50
C PHE A 18 12.92 -14.98 -2.15
N VAL A 19 12.92 -16.20 -1.62
CA VAL A 19 14.15 -16.95 -1.32
C VAL A 19 14.95 -17.22 -2.59
N ILE A 20 14.30 -17.69 -3.66
CA ILE A 20 14.94 -17.93 -4.95
C ILE A 20 15.54 -16.64 -5.50
N PHE A 21 14.79 -15.53 -5.50
CA PHE A 21 15.26 -14.23 -5.97
C PHE A 21 16.48 -13.74 -5.17
N SER A 22 16.46 -13.90 -3.85
CA SER A 22 17.60 -13.57 -2.99
C SER A 22 18.82 -14.43 -3.31
N LEU A 23 18.65 -15.75 -3.49
CA LEU A 23 19.73 -16.66 -3.84
C LEU A 23 20.31 -16.36 -5.22
N LEU A 24 19.47 -16.09 -6.22
CA LEU A 24 19.92 -15.67 -7.54
C LEU A 24 20.67 -14.34 -7.48
N THR A 25 20.19 -13.37 -6.68
CA THR A 25 20.88 -12.09 -6.50
C THR A 25 22.25 -12.29 -5.89
N THR A 26 22.36 -13.07 -4.81
CA THR A 26 23.64 -13.37 -4.15
C THR A 26 24.57 -14.19 -5.05
N ALA A 27 24.06 -15.22 -5.73
CA ALA A 27 24.84 -16.03 -6.66
C ALA A 27 25.34 -15.19 -7.84
N PHE A 28 24.48 -14.34 -8.41
CA PHE A 28 24.82 -13.40 -9.46
C PHE A 28 25.91 -12.41 -9.03
N ILE A 29 25.80 -11.87 -7.81
CA ILE A 29 26.83 -11.00 -7.23
C ILE A 29 28.14 -11.76 -7.05
N ILE A 30 28.13 -13.01 -6.56
CA ILE A 30 29.35 -13.80 -6.37
C ILE A 30 30.00 -14.15 -7.71
N THR A 31 29.20 -14.55 -8.71
CA THR A 31 29.70 -14.87 -10.05
C THR A 31 30.19 -13.65 -10.82
N HIS A 32 29.69 -12.45 -10.50
CA HIS A 32 30.16 -11.17 -11.07
C HIS A 32 31.10 -10.38 -10.17
N ALA A 33 31.40 -10.84 -8.95
CA ALA A 33 32.37 -10.23 -8.04
C ALA A 33 33.83 -10.47 -8.48
N ASP A 34 34.06 -11.44 -9.36
CA ASP A 34 35.35 -11.68 -10.04
C ASP A 34 35.35 -11.13 -11.48
N HIS A 35 34.51 -10.14 -11.76
CA HIS A 35 34.68 -9.32 -12.96
C HIS A 35 35.27 -7.98 -12.54
N ASP A 36 36.54 -7.80 -12.89
CA ASP A 36 37.22 -6.51 -12.94
C ASP A 36 36.34 -5.57 -13.78
N CYS A 37 35.78 -4.55 -13.13
CA CYS A 37 34.76 -3.70 -13.72
C CYS A 37 35.43 -2.75 -14.73
N VAL A 38 35.66 -3.24 -15.94
CA VAL A 38 36.22 -2.45 -17.04
C VAL A 38 35.13 -1.53 -17.59
N GLY A 39 35.03 -0.32 -17.01
CA GLY A 39 34.58 0.90 -17.70
C GLY A 39 33.18 0.95 -18.34
N HIS A 40 32.37 1.87 -17.80
CA HIS A 40 31.28 2.66 -18.43
C HIS A 40 30.01 2.01 -19.02
N ASP A 41 29.87 0.70 -19.22
CA ASP A 41 28.61 0.20 -19.82
C ASP A 41 28.18 -1.22 -19.39
N CYS A 42 28.11 -1.45 -18.08
CA CYS A 42 27.49 -2.68 -17.58
C CYS A 42 25.96 -2.56 -17.60
N THR A 43 25.32 -3.23 -18.55
CA THR A 43 23.86 -3.27 -18.76
C THR A 43 23.09 -3.70 -17.52
N VAL A 44 23.70 -4.56 -16.69
CA VAL A 44 23.13 -5.04 -15.43
C VAL A 44 23.09 -3.92 -14.38
N CYS A 45 24.18 -3.16 -14.23
CA CYS A 45 24.23 -2.03 -13.29
C CYS A 45 23.25 -0.92 -13.70
N ALA A 46 23.07 -0.69 -15.00
CA ALA A 46 22.08 0.24 -15.52
C ALA A 46 20.64 -0.21 -15.17
N GLN A 47 20.33 -1.50 -15.30
CA GLN A 47 19.00 -2.04 -14.98
C GLN A 47 18.71 -2.04 -13.47
N ILE A 48 19.72 -2.25 -12.63
CA ILE A 48 19.58 -2.12 -11.16
C ILE A 48 19.33 -0.64 -10.80
N HIS A 49 20.06 0.29 -11.40
CA HIS A 49 19.87 1.71 -11.12
C HIS A 49 18.49 2.21 -11.57
N THR A 50 18.01 1.80 -12.75
CA THR A 50 16.67 2.16 -13.23
C THR A 50 15.57 1.57 -12.35
N SER A 51 15.67 0.29 -11.99
CA SER A 51 14.70 -0.34 -11.08
C SER A 51 14.69 0.28 -9.68
N ALA A 52 15.85 0.64 -9.13
CA ALA A 52 15.93 1.35 -7.86
C ALA A 52 15.30 2.75 -7.93
N ASN A 53 15.50 3.47 -9.04
CA ASN A 53 14.87 4.78 -9.24
C ASN A 53 13.35 4.67 -9.39
N LEU A 54 12.86 3.68 -10.14
CA LEU A 54 11.43 3.40 -10.24
C LEU A 54 10.83 3.05 -8.88
N LEU A 55 11.51 2.21 -8.08
CA LEU A 55 11.03 1.86 -6.75
C LEU A 55 10.96 3.08 -5.82
N LYS A 56 11.94 3.99 -5.89
CA LYS A 56 11.88 5.27 -5.18
C LYS A 56 10.70 6.12 -5.62
N GLN A 57 10.48 6.25 -6.94
CA GLN A 57 9.35 7.02 -7.48
C GLN A 57 7.99 6.40 -7.14
N LEU A 58 7.89 5.08 -7.13
CA LEU A 58 6.68 4.38 -6.69
C LEU A 58 6.46 4.57 -5.18
N GLY A 59 7.52 4.51 -4.37
CA GLY A 59 7.45 4.78 -2.94
C GLY A 59 6.94 6.20 -2.64
N THR A 60 7.45 7.21 -3.34
CA THR A 60 6.97 8.60 -3.19
C THR A 60 5.54 8.75 -3.69
N ALA A 61 5.18 8.14 -4.83
CA ALA A 61 3.82 8.19 -5.35
C ALA A 61 2.80 7.54 -4.38
N ILE A 62 3.13 6.39 -3.80
CA ILE A 62 2.29 5.71 -2.80
C ILE A 62 2.14 6.58 -1.55
N ALA A 63 3.23 7.18 -1.07
CA ALA A 63 3.18 8.09 0.07
C ALA A 63 2.25 9.28 -0.22
N CYS A 64 2.42 9.95 -1.36
CA CYS A 64 1.57 11.05 -1.78
C CYS A 64 0.09 10.65 -1.89
N ALA A 65 -0.20 9.47 -2.46
CA ALA A 65 -1.57 8.95 -2.56
C ALA A 65 -2.17 8.68 -1.17
N ALA A 66 -1.40 8.09 -0.25
CA ALA A 66 -1.84 7.85 1.12
C ALA A 66 -2.14 9.17 1.85
N PHE A 67 -1.28 10.18 1.72
CA PHE A 67 -1.52 11.52 2.28
C PHE A 67 -2.78 12.16 1.70
N ALA A 68 -2.98 12.09 0.38
CA ALA A 68 -4.16 12.64 -0.28
C ALA A 68 -5.45 11.96 0.21
N LEU A 69 -5.46 10.62 0.33
CA LEU A 69 -6.61 9.87 0.84
C LEU A 69 -6.89 10.19 2.31
N ALA A 70 -5.87 10.31 3.15
CA ALA A 70 -6.03 10.68 4.55
C ALA A 70 -6.63 12.09 4.70
N PHE A 71 -6.12 13.05 3.92
CA PHE A 71 -6.62 14.43 3.95
C PHE A 71 -8.05 14.52 3.42
N ALA A 72 -8.36 13.84 2.31
CA ALA A 72 -9.72 13.77 1.77
C ALA A 72 -10.69 13.12 2.77
N GLY A 73 -10.27 12.05 3.46
CA GLY A 73 -11.06 11.38 4.49
C GLY A 73 -11.33 12.29 5.69
N LEU A 74 -10.31 13.01 6.18
CA LEU A 74 -10.47 13.98 7.27
C LEU A 74 -11.40 15.12 6.88
N PHE A 75 -11.26 15.64 5.66
CA PHE A 75 -12.12 16.70 5.16
C PHE A 75 -13.57 16.25 4.97
N ALA A 76 -13.80 15.04 4.44
CA ALA A 76 -15.13 14.48 4.35
C ALA A 76 -15.76 14.30 5.74
N ALA A 77 -15.01 13.77 6.70
CA ALA A 77 -15.47 13.61 8.08
C ALA A 77 -15.81 14.96 8.73
N SER A 78 -14.98 15.99 8.55
CA SER A 78 -15.23 17.31 9.13
C SER A 78 -16.47 18.00 8.55
N ASN A 79 -16.83 17.73 7.29
CA ASN A 79 -18.04 18.26 6.67
C ASN A 79 -19.30 17.49 7.08
N ILE A 80 -19.21 16.16 7.21
CA ILE A 80 -20.35 15.31 7.58
C ILE A 80 -20.70 15.44 9.07
N PHE A 81 -19.68 15.52 9.94
CA PHE A 81 -19.84 15.57 11.38
C PHE A 81 -20.82 16.66 11.89
N PRO A 82 -20.71 17.94 11.49
CA PRO A 82 -21.65 18.97 11.93
C PRO A 82 -23.07 18.74 11.41
N SER A 83 -23.24 18.22 10.18
CA SER A 83 -24.56 17.88 9.64
C SER A 83 -25.23 16.74 10.41
N VAL A 84 -24.47 15.71 10.81
CA VAL A 84 -24.98 14.60 11.62
C VAL A 84 -25.37 15.08 13.03
N ILE A 85 -24.53 15.91 13.65
CA ILE A 85 -24.83 16.50 14.97
C ILE A 85 -26.11 17.34 14.90
N LEU A 86 -26.21 18.21 13.89
CA LEU A 86 -27.40 19.01 13.66
C LEU A 86 -28.63 18.11 13.48
N HIS A 87 -28.53 17.06 12.67
CA HIS A 87 -29.65 16.15 12.46
C HIS A 87 -30.12 15.50 13.77
N ILE A 88 -29.20 14.96 14.57
CA ILE A 88 -29.52 14.33 15.88
C ILE A 88 -30.14 15.35 16.85
N ALA A 89 -29.59 16.58 16.89
CA ALA A 89 -30.08 17.64 17.76
C ALA A 89 -31.50 18.10 17.39
N PHE A 90 -31.86 18.07 16.10
CA PHE A 90 -33.19 18.46 15.63
C PHE A 90 -34.19 17.30 15.62
N THR A 91 -33.75 16.04 15.59
CA THR A 91 -34.62 14.85 15.74
C THR A 91 -34.93 14.55 17.21
N THR A 92 -35.49 15.52 17.93
CA THR A 92 -36.01 15.26 19.28
C THR A 92 -37.42 14.66 19.20
N PRO A 93 -37.88 13.89 20.21
CA PRO A 93 -39.26 13.36 20.25
C PRO A 93 -40.33 14.46 20.15
N VAL A 94 -40.01 15.66 20.65
CA VAL A 94 -40.84 16.87 20.57
C VAL A 94 -40.95 17.37 19.13
N THR A 95 -39.84 17.42 18.38
CA THR A 95 -39.84 17.78 16.95
C THR A 95 -40.56 16.72 16.09
N LEU A 96 -40.35 15.44 16.41
CA LEU A 96 -40.98 14.31 15.71
C LEU A 96 -42.45 14.11 16.08
N LYS A 97 -42.97 14.90 17.04
CA LYS A 97 -44.37 14.87 17.49
C LYS A 97 -44.86 13.47 17.83
N VAL A 98 -43.95 12.63 18.33
CA VAL A 98 -44.27 11.27 18.75
C VAL A 98 -45.16 11.39 19.99
N ARG A 99 -46.35 10.78 19.92
CA ARG A 99 -47.26 10.73 21.07
C ARG A 99 -46.59 9.85 22.12
N MET A 100 -46.37 10.41 23.31
CA MET A 100 -45.83 9.67 24.44
C MET A 100 -47.01 9.09 25.21
N ASP A 101 -47.47 7.93 24.80
CA ASP A 101 -48.37 7.08 25.57
C ASP A 101 -47.54 6.32 26.61
N ASN A 102 -47.70 6.70 27.88
CA ASN A 102 -47.15 6.00 29.04
C ASN A 102 -48.25 5.21 29.73
#